data_AF-A0A925E102-F1
#
_entry.id   AF-A0A925E102-F1
#
_cell.length_a   1.000
_cell.length_b   1.000
_cell.length_c   1.000
_cell.angle_alpha   90.00
_cell.angle_beta   90.00
_cell.angle_gamma   90.00
#
_symmetry.space_group_name_H-M   'P 1'
#
loop_
_entity.id
_entity.type
_entity.pdbx_description
1 polymer ?
#
loop_
_entity_poly.entity_id
_entity_poly.type
_entity_poly.pdbx_seq_one_letter_code
_entity_poly.pdbx_strand_id
1 'polypeptide(L)'
;MSSIKMSPIKPLAPHICPQCKAERTFQVTAEKIACRNCGYVLHKGESQPEKITQPRKPLMASYAITTRGEIDAWARAAFDTGQDMIRQGKFDEAIKAFYRAIDCQADFLEPHLWIAKIVEDAETRRKHLETVLA
;
A
#
# COMPACT_ATOMS: atom_id res chain seq x y z
N MET A 1 13.71 -56.00 -19.09
CA MET A 1 12.95 -54.74 -19.11
C MET A 1 13.75 -53.73 -18.32
N SER A 2 14.61 -52.96 -19.00
CA SER A 2 15.59 -52.07 -18.36
C SER A 2 14.90 -50.85 -17.78
N SER A 3 14.96 -50.71 -16.45
CA SER A 3 14.51 -49.52 -15.74
C SER A 3 15.33 -48.30 -16.14
N ILE A 4 14.70 -47.35 -16.81
CA ILE A 4 15.27 -46.03 -17.12
C ILE A 4 15.41 -45.29 -15.79
N LYS A 5 16.64 -45.21 -15.26
CA LYS A 5 16.97 -44.32 -14.13
C LYS A 5 16.86 -42.87 -14.62
N MET A 6 15.74 -42.22 -14.33
CA MET A 6 15.61 -40.77 -14.51
C MET A 6 16.48 -40.07 -13.47
N SER A 7 17.56 -39.42 -13.91
CA SER A 7 18.41 -38.57 -13.07
C SER A 7 17.59 -37.40 -12.50
N PRO A 8 17.81 -37.00 -11.23
CA PRO A 8 17.06 -35.90 -10.63
C PRO A 8 17.38 -34.59 -11.35
N ILE A 9 16.34 -33.94 -11.90
CA ILE A 9 16.43 -32.62 -12.53
C ILE A 9 16.85 -31.63 -11.44
N LYS A 10 18.06 -31.06 -11.53
CA LYS A 10 18.49 -30.01 -10.61
C LYS A 10 17.57 -28.79 -10.80
N PRO A 11 16.94 -28.28 -9.73
CA PRO A 11 16.10 -27.11 -9.86
C PRO A 11 16.94 -25.91 -10.30
N LEU A 12 16.45 -25.18 -11.30
CA LEU A 12 17.14 -24.02 -11.87
C LEU A 12 17.24 -22.85 -10.89
N ALA A 13 16.36 -22.81 -9.88
CA ALA A 13 16.28 -21.77 -8.87
C ALA A 13 16.12 -22.39 -7.47
N PRO A 14 16.70 -21.78 -6.42
CA PRO A 14 16.54 -22.24 -5.05
C PRO A 14 15.10 -22.03 -4.54
N HIS A 15 14.65 -22.88 -3.62
CA HIS A 15 13.32 -22.77 -3.01
C HIS A 15 13.19 -21.58 -2.06
N ILE A 16 14.30 -21.05 -1.54
CA ILE A 16 14.33 -19.94 -0.59
C ILE A 16 15.18 -18.82 -1.19
N CYS A 17 14.68 -17.60 -1.16
CA CYS A 17 15.44 -16.45 -1.58
C CYS A 17 16.55 -16.12 -0.56
N PRO A 18 17.83 -16.00 -0.95
CA PRO A 18 18.92 -15.70 -0.02
C PRO A 18 18.82 -14.28 0.58
N GLN A 19 18.14 -13.36 -0.09
CA GLN A 19 18.04 -11.97 0.35
C GLN A 19 16.85 -11.72 1.30
N CYS A 20 15.68 -12.28 1.02
CA CYS A 20 14.47 -12.02 1.82
C CYS A 20 13.92 -13.24 2.55
N LYS A 21 14.55 -14.41 2.41
CA LYS A 21 14.15 -15.69 3.02
C LYS A 21 12.72 -16.15 2.67
N ALA A 22 12.06 -15.48 1.72
CA ALA A 22 10.75 -15.89 1.24
C ALA A 22 10.86 -17.20 0.44
N GLU A 23 9.87 -18.06 0.63
CA GLU A 23 9.78 -19.34 -0.04
C GLU A 23 9.17 -19.19 -1.45
N ARG A 24 9.65 -20.00 -2.39
CA ARG A 24 9.10 -20.21 -3.75
C ARG A 24 8.77 -18.93 -4.50
N THR A 25 9.62 -17.93 -4.36
CA THR A 25 9.33 -16.57 -4.83
C THR A 25 9.98 -16.25 -6.18
N PHE A 26 10.72 -17.18 -6.78
CA PHE A 26 11.49 -16.95 -7.99
C PHE A 26 10.64 -17.11 -9.26
N GLN A 27 10.66 -16.08 -10.10
CA GLN A 27 10.18 -16.12 -11.46
C GLN A 27 11.35 -16.40 -12.40
N VAL A 28 11.24 -17.47 -13.18
CA VAL A 28 12.20 -17.83 -14.22
C VAL A 28 11.72 -17.27 -15.55
N THR A 29 12.49 -16.37 -16.14
CA THR A 29 12.31 -15.89 -17.51
C THR A 29 13.46 -16.41 -18.38
N ALA A 30 13.37 -16.29 -19.71
CA ALA A 30 14.44 -16.68 -20.61
C ALA A 30 15.76 -15.92 -20.31
N GLU A 31 15.65 -14.70 -19.78
CA GLU A 31 16.76 -13.77 -19.59
C GLU A 31 17.31 -13.78 -18.16
N LYS A 32 16.46 -13.99 -17.14
CA LYS A 32 16.85 -13.92 -15.73
C LYS A 32 15.94 -14.71 -14.80
N ILE A 33 16.49 -15.06 -13.64
CA ILE A 33 15.75 -15.63 -12.51
C ILE A 33 15.65 -14.55 -11.43
N ALA A 34 14.44 -14.10 -11.09
CA ALA A 34 14.26 -12.99 -10.15
C ALA A 34 13.26 -13.30 -9.03
N CYS A 35 13.54 -12.87 -7.81
CA CYS A 35 12.63 -12.99 -6.67
C CYS A 35 11.53 -11.92 -6.73
N ARG A 36 10.26 -12.34 -6.73
CA ARG A 36 9.10 -11.44 -6.79
C ARG A 36 8.92 -10.58 -5.54
N ASN A 37 9.44 -11.00 -4.39
CA ASN A 37 9.27 -10.29 -3.12
C ASN A 37 10.29 -9.16 -2.93
N CYS A 38 11.57 -9.40 -3.24
CA CYS A 38 12.64 -8.43 -2.99
C CYS A 38 13.37 -7.93 -4.22
N GLY A 39 13.12 -8.52 -5.39
CA GLY A 39 13.80 -8.15 -6.64
C GLY A 39 15.20 -8.76 -6.81
N TYR A 40 15.61 -9.71 -5.96
CA TYR A 40 16.91 -10.40 -6.08
C TYR A 40 17.02 -11.15 -7.42
N VAL A 41 18.10 -10.91 -8.18
CA VAL A 41 18.34 -11.54 -9.49
C VAL A 41 19.48 -12.56 -9.40
N LEU A 42 19.23 -13.76 -9.92
CA LEU A 42 20.20 -14.85 -10.09
C LEU A 42 20.68 -14.84 -11.55
N HIS A 43 21.89 -14.32 -11.78
CA HIS A 43 22.54 -14.38 -13.09
C HIS A 43 23.18 -15.76 -13.28
N LYS A 44 22.93 -16.40 -14.42
CA LYS A 44 23.65 -17.61 -14.83
C LYS A 44 25.05 -17.19 -15.26
N GLY A 45 26.03 -17.36 -14.39
CA GLY A 45 27.43 -17.03 -14.68
C GLY A 45 27.91 -15.84 -13.85
N GLU A 46 29.09 -16.02 -13.27
CA GLU A 46 29.76 -15.17 -12.29
C GLU A 46 29.80 -13.70 -12.71
N SER A 47 28.86 -12.93 -12.17
CA SER A 47 28.99 -11.49 -12.04
C SER A 47 28.26 -11.12 -10.77
N GLN A 48 28.99 -10.44 -9.88
CA GLN A 48 28.54 -10.09 -8.54
C GLN A 48 27.14 -9.44 -8.61
N PRO A 49 26.25 -9.74 -7.66
CA PRO A 49 24.92 -9.17 -7.66
C PRO A 49 25.03 -7.66 -7.61
N GLU A 50 24.75 -6.98 -8.73
CA GLU A 50 24.55 -5.55 -8.73
C GLU A 50 23.36 -5.27 -7.82
N LYS A 51 23.69 -4.68 -6.66
CA LYS A 51 22.71 -4.16 -5.72
C LYS A 51 21.96 -3.08 -6.48
N ILE A 52 20.75 -3.38 -6.94
CA ILE A 52 19.85 -2.37 -7.50
C ILE A 52 19.46 -1.47 -6.32
N THR A 53 20.29 -0.45 -6.07
CA THR A 53 20.08 0.64 -5.11
C THR A 53 19.15 1.69 -5.72
N GLN A 54 18.20 1.27 -6.56
CA GLN A 54 17.12 2.17 -6.88
C GLN A 54 16.35 2.38 -5.57
N PRO A 55 16.32 3.60 -5.00
CA PRO A 55 15.38 3.87 -3.94
C PRO A 55 14.03 3.45 -4.50
N ARG A 56 13.34 2.51 -3.83
CA ARG A 56 11.94 2.25 -4.19
C ARG A 56 11.32 3.62 -4.21
N LYS A 57 10.91 4.09 -5.40
CA LYS A 57 10.07 5.28 -5.48
C LYS A 57 8.99 5.04 -4.43
N PRO A 58 8.78 5.95 -3.46
CA PRO A 58 7.74 5.75 -2.49
C PRO A 58 6.49 5.34 -3.28
N LEU A 59 5.80 4.29 -2.84
CA LEU A 59 4.49 4.00 -3.39
C LEU A 59 3.67 5.27 -3.12
N MET A 60 3.63 6.15 -4.12
CA MET A 60 2.62 7.17 -4.25
C MET A 60 1.38 6.35 -4.57
N ALA A 61 0.74 5.88 -3.52
CA ALA A 61 -0.52 5.20 -3.67
C ALA A 61 -1.44 6.18 -4.39
N SER A 62 -2.04 5.66 -5.45
CA SER A 62 -2.80 6.40 -6.44
C SER A 62 -4.17 6.84 -5.92
N TYR A 63 -4.32 7.09 -4.61
CA TYR A 63 -5.47 7.81 -4.08
C TYR A 63 -5.35 9.28 -4.49
N ALA A 64 -5.33 9.50 -5.79
CA ALA A 64 -5.56 10.77 -6.43
C ALA A 64 -7.06 11.03 -6.30
N ILE A 65 -7.42 11.77 -5.24
CA ILE A 65 -8.49 12.76 -5.20
C ILE A 65 -9.86 12.20 -5.60
N THR A 66 -10.61 11.71 -4.62
CA THR A 66 -11.99 11.24 -4.84
C THR A 66 -13.04 12.36 -4.76
N THR A 67 -12.63 13.60 -4.50
CA THR A 67 -13.51 14.76 -4.66
C THR A 67 -13.63 15.10 -6.13
N ARG A 68 -14.84 15.02 -6.68
CA ARG A 68 -15.08 15.32 -8.09
C ARG A 68 -15.17 16.83 -8.27
N GLY A 69 -14.05 17.45 -8.60
CA GLY A 69 -13.98 18.88 -8.92
C GLY A 69 -13.34 19.69 -7.79
N GLU A 70 -13.75 20.94 -7.67
CA GLU A 70 -13.23 21.85 -6.65
C GLU A 70 -13.84 21.55 -5.28
N ILE A 71 -13.03 21.71 -4.23
CA ILE A 71 -13.50 21.62 -2.84
C ILE A 71 -14.11 22.96 -2.47
N ASP A 72 -15.34 22.95 -1.98
CA ASP A 72 -16.03 24.12 -1.46
C ASP A 72 -15.21 24.76 -0.32
N ALA A 73 -15.15 26.09 -0.32
CA ALA A 73 -14.34 26.83 0.64
C ALA A 73 -14.77 26.57 2.09
N TRP A 74 -16.07 26.37 2.37
CA TRP A 74 -16.58 26.02 3.70
C TRP A 74 -16.22 24.60 4.08
N ALA A 75 -16.31 23.66 3.14
CA ALA A 75 -15.87 22.28 3.36
C ALA A 75 -14.37 22.25 3.71
N ARG A 76 -13.55 23.00 2.97
CA ARG A 76 -12.11 23.11 3.23
C ARG A 76 -11.80 23.75 4.58
N ALA A 77 -12.46 24.86 4.92
CA ALA A 77 -12.24 25.53 6.21
C ALA A 77 -12.64 24.65 7.40
N ALA A 78 -13.76 23.91 7.29
CA ALA A 78 -14.16 22.95 8.32
C ALA A 78 -13.14 21.82 8.48
N PHE A 79 -12.61 21.30 7.36
CA PHE A 79 -11.57 20.29 7.38
C PHE A 79 -10.26 20.77 8.02
N ASP A 80 -9.79 21.97 7.65
CA ASP A 80 -8.57 22.55 8.21
C ASP A 80 -8.73 22.80 9.72
N THR A 81 -9.91 23.23 10.16
CA THR A 81 -10.27 23.32 11.59
C THR A 81 -10.14 21.96 12.29
N GLY A 82 -10.62 20.88 11.65
CA GLY A 82 -10.47 19.53 12.17
C GLY A 82 -9.00 19.13 12.32
N GLN A 83 -8.15 19.44 11.34
CA GLN A 83 -6.71 19.18 11.45
C GLN A 83 -6.04 19.96 12.59
N ASP A 84 -6.42 21.21 12.80
CA ASP A 84 -5.91 22.01 13.92
C ASP A 84 -6.30 21.42 15.28
N MET A 85 -7.52 20.88 15.39
CA MET A 85 -7.96 20.16 16.59
C MET A 85 -7.16 18.87 16.80
N ILE A 86 -6.79 18.15 15.74
CA ILE A 86 -5.89 16.98 15.83
C ILE A 86 -4.51 17.38 16.35
N ARG A 87 -3.94 18.48 15.86
CA ARG A 87 -2.65 18.98 16.36
C ARG A 87 -2.71 19.33 17.85
N GLN A 88 -3.88 19.73 18.33
CA GLN A 88 -4.15 20.02 19.75
C GLN A 88 -4.53 18.77 20.58
N GLY A 89 -4.68 17.59 19.97
CA GLY A 89 -5.13 16.37 20.65
C GLY A 89 -6.63 16.34 20.99
N LYS A 90 -7.43 17.27 20.45
CA LYS A 90 -8.87 17.39 20.69
C LYS A 90 -9.65 16.54 19.69
N PHE A 91 -9.60 15.23 19.85
CA PHE A 91 -10.14 14.27 18.88
C PHE A 91 -11.66 14.38 18.68
N ASP A 92 -12.44 14.60 19.75
CA ASP A 92 -13.90 14.74 19.65
C ASP A 92 -14.32 16.00 18.88
N GLU A 93 -13.61 17.11 19.09
CA GLU A 93 -13.84 18.36 18.36
C GLU A 93 -13.43 18.24 16.90
N ALA A 94 -12.32 17.53 16.62
CA ALA A 94 -11.87 17.25 15.27
C ALA A 94 -12.93 16.44 14.49
N ILE A 95 -13.51 15.41 15.10
CA ILE A 95 -14.58 14.60 14.49
C ILE A 95 -15.78 15.48 14.13
N LYS A 96 -16.22 16.38 15.03
CA LYS A 96 -17.31 17.33 14.73
C LYS A 96 -16.99 18.24 13.54
N ALA A 97 -15.75 18.73 13.44
CA ALA A 97 -15.31 19.57 12.34
C ALA A 97 -15.25 18.79 11.00
N PHE A 98 -14.82 17.53 11.04
CA PHE A 98 -14.84 16.65 9.87
C PHE A 98 -16.26 16.34 9.40
N TYR A 99 -17.22 16.11 10.31
CA TYR A 99 -18.63 15.96 9.90
C TYR A 99 -19.17 17.23 9.23
N ARG A 100 -18.81 18.43 9.71
CA ARG A 100 -19.18 19.68 9.02
C ARG A 100 -18.61 19.75 7.61
N ALA A 101 -17.37 19.30 7.40
CA ALA A 101 -16.79 19.25 6.06
C ALA A 101 -17.56 18.31 5.12
N ILE A 102 -17.98 17.16 5.64
CA ILE A 102 -18.82 16.17 4.92
C ILE A 102 -20.22 16.75 4.62
N ASP A 103 -20.82 17.47 5.58
CA ASP A 103 -22.13 18.12 5.40
C ASP A 103 -22.09 19.21 4.33
N CYS A 104 -20.99 19.99 4.27
CA CYS A 104 -20.78 20.98 3.22
C CYS A 104 -20.55 20.32 1.85
N GLN A 105 -19.79 19.22 1.83
CA GLN A 105 -19.45 18.54 0.59
C GLN A 105 -19.27 17.03 0.82
N ALA A 106 -20.29 16.27 0.43
CA ALA A 106 -20.36 14.83 0.71
C ALA A 106 -19.33 13.99 -0.07
N ASP A 107 -18.84 14.49 -1.21
CA ASP A 107 -17.77 13.82 -1.99
C ASP A 107 -16.36 14.25 -1.55
N PHE A 108 -16.25 15.08 -0.51
CA PHE A 108 -14.98 15.35 0.13
C PHE A 108 -14.60 14.19 1.05
N LEU A 109 -13.83 13.22 0.52
CA LEU A 109 -13.57 11.97 1.23
C LEU A 109 -12.42 12.05 2.25
N GLU A 110 -11.56 13.07 2.20
CA GLU A 110 -10.48 13.26 3.17
C GLU A 110 -10.99 13.25 4.64
N PRO A 111 -12.06 14.00 5.00
CA PRO A 111 -12.70 13.89 6.31
C PRO A 111 -13.05 12.45 6.74
N HIS A 112 -13.53 11.59 5.83
CA HIS A 112 -13.87 10.20 6.15
C HIS A 112 -12.63 9.39 6.56
N LEU A 113 -11.51 9.57 5.85
CA LEU A 113 -10.23 8.93 6.19
C LEU A 113 -9.72 9.36 7.57
N TRP A 114 -9.85 10.65 7.88
CA TRP A 114 -9.46 11.16 9.19
C TRP A 114 -10.33 10.62 10.31
N ILE A 115 -11.67 10.65 10.17
CA ILE A 115 -12.58 10.08 11.17
C ILE A 115 -12.24 8.60 11.40
N ALA A 116 -12.10 7.80 10.33
CA ALA A 116 -11.75 6.38 10.44
C ALA A 116 -10.43 6.12 11.20
N LYS A 117 -9.45 7.02 11.06
CA LYS A 117 -8.16 6.93 11.76
C LYS A 117 -8.27 7.21 13.26
N ILE A 118 -9.18 8.09 13.66
CA ILE A 118 -9.28 8.61 15.03
C ILE A 118 -10.26 7.81 15.87
N VAL A 119 -11.39 7.38 15.29
CA VAL A 119 -12.45 6.69 16.04
C VAL A 119 -11.99 5.32 16.51
N GLU A 120 -12.26 4.99 17.77
CA GLU A 120 -11.99 3.68 18.35
C GLU A 120 -13.04 2.64 17.92
N ASP A 121 -14.28 3.09 17.70
CA ASP A 121 -15.39 2.25 17.30
C ASP A 121 -15.18 1.61 15.91
N ALA A 122 -15.25 0.28 15.88
CA ALA A 122 -14.99 -0.51 14.69
C ALA A 122 -16.09 -0.37 13.62
N GLU A 123 -17.33 -0.13 14.04
CA GLU A 123 -18.47 0.03 13.13
C GLU A 123 -18.37 1.35 12.37
N THR A 124 -18.19 2.46 13.09
CA THR A 124 -18.00 3.80 12.52
C THR A 124 -16.77 3.82 11.61
N ARG A 125 -15.66 3.22 12.04
CA ARG A 125 -14.46 3.09 11.20
C ARG A 125 -14.75 2.39 9.89
N ARG A 126 -15.44 1.24 9.94
CA ARG A 126 -15.79 0.46 8.74
C ARG A 126 -16.66 1.29 7.79
N LYS A 127 -17.71 1.95 8.31
CA LYS A 127 -18.61 2.80 7.52
C LYS A 127 -17.85 3.88 6.73
N HIS A 128 -16.94 4.59 7.40
CA HIS A 128 -16.17 5.65 6.74
C HIS A 128 -15.18 5.08 5.72
N LEU A 129 -14.56 3.93 5.98
CA LEU A 129 -13.68 3.27 5.00
C LEU A 129 -14.44 2.71 3.79
N GLU A 130 -15.63 2.16 3.99
CA GLU A 130 -16.51 1.72 2.90
C GLU A 130 -16.84 2.89 1.98
N THR A 131 -17.14 4.06 2.53
CA THR A 131 -17.42 5.27 1.72
C THR A 131 -16.23 5.68 0.86
N VAL A 132 -15.00 5.45 1.34
CA VAL A 132 -13.78 5.82 0.62
C VAL A 132 -13.42 4.81 -0.48
N LEU A 133 -13.82 3.55 -0.30
CA LEU A 133 -13.47 2.43 -1.21
C LEU A 133 -14.58 2.10 -2.23
N ALA A 134 -15.80 2.59 -2.03
CA ALA A 134 -16.95 2.40 -2.91
C ALA A 134 -16.87 3.31 -4.15
#